data_AF-A0A645FE17-F1
#
_entry.id   AF-A0A645FE17-F1
#
_cell.length_a   1.000
_cell.length_b   1.000
_cell.length_c   1.000
_cell.angle_alpha   90.00
_cell.angle_beta   90.00
_cell.angle_gamma   90.00
#
_symmetry.space_group_name_H-M   'P 1'
#
loop_
_entity.id
_entity.type
_entity.pdbx_description
1 polymer ?
#
loop_
_entity_poly.entity_id
_entity_poly.type
_entity_poly.pdbx_seq_one_letter_code
_entity_poly.pdbx_strand_id
1 'polypeptide(L)' 'MVHDEATLKKESKLSDTTNLEPMVAIKCDLCVGREGGPACVEICPAEAFILVEQKDINEISKNKRKASTLRTV' A
#
# COMPACT_ATOMS: atom_id res chain seq x y z
N MET A 1 17.13 13.72 26.25
CA MET A 1 16.23 14.33 25.26
C MET A 1 14.97 13.48 25.18
N VAL A 2 14.25 13.48 26.30
CA VAL A 2 12.92 12.87 26.47
C VAL A 2 12.04 14.07 26.77
N HIS A 3 11.11 14.37 25.88
CA HIS A 3 9.96 15.22 26.13
C HIS A 3 8.81 14.37 25.55
N ASP A 4 8.06 13.64 26.37
CA ASP A 4 7.10 14.10 27.39
C ASP A 4 5.94 14.93 26.78
N GLU A 5 4.83 14.86 27.47
CA GLU A 5 3.47 14.65 27.00
C GLU A 5 2.74 15.93 26.55
N ALA A 6 1.60 15.74 25.88
CA ALA A 6 0.50 16.70 25.69
C ALA A 6 0.66 17.71 24.52
N THR A 7 -0.28 17.90 23.60
CA THR A 7 -1.75 17.91 23.68
C THR A 7 -2.32 17.84 22.26
N LEU A 8 -3.48 17.18 22.05
CA LEU A 8 -4.69 17.87 21.55
C LEU A 8 -5.89 16.92 21.59
N LYS A 9 -6.77 17.14 22.58
CA LYS A 9 -8.17 16.70 22.57
C LYS A 9 -8.86 17.26 21.32
N LYS A 10 -9.56 16.42 20.56
CA LYS A 10 -10.86 16.83 20.03
C LYS A 10 -11.82 15.65 19.98
N GLU A 11 -12.93 15.89 20.65
CA GLU A 11 -13.98 14.97 21.00
C GLU A 11 -14.72 14.48 19.75
N SER A 12 -14.88 13.16 19.64
CA SER A 12 -16.09 12.59 19.09
C SER A 12 -16.65 11.67 20.16
N LYS A 13 -17.87 11.98 20.61
CA LYS A 13 -18.56 11.35 21.74
C LYS A 13 -18.38 9.83 21.73
N LEU A 14 -17.70 9.33 22.76
CA LEU A 14 -17.70 7.92 23.13
C LEU A 14 -19.10 7.56 23.64
N SER A 15 -19.97 7.10 22.75
CA SER A 15 -21.23 6.48 23.11
C SER A 15 -20.94 5.14 23.79
N ASP A 16 -21.31 5.03 25.07
CA ASP A 16 -21.64 3.81 25.80
C ASP A 16 -20.69 2.62 25.60
N THR A 17 -19.70 2.51 26.49
CA THR A 17 -18.79 1.35 26.62
C THR A 17 -19.48 0.16 27.28
N THR A 18 -20.60 -0.29 26.74
CA THR A 18 -21.20 -1.58 27.06
C THR A 18 -21.24 -2.39 25.76
N ASN A 19 -20.21 -3.22 25.56
CA ASN A 19 -19.95 -4.07 24.40
C ASN A 19 -19.20 -3.41 23.22
N LEU A 20 -17.91 -3.11 23.41
CA LEU A 20 -17.01 -2.69 22.33
C LEU A 20 -16.44 -3.94 21.65
N GLU A 21 -17.11 -4.43 20.63
CA GLU A 21 -16.46 -5.31 19.66
C GLU A 21 -15.30 -4.54 18.99
N PRO A 22 -14.12 -5.15 18.81
CA PRO A 22 -12.98 -4.46 18.23
C PRO A 22 -13.30 -4.05 16.78
N MET A 23 -13.04 -2.78 16.44
CA MET A 23 -13.09 -2.36 15.03
C MET A 23 -11.92 -3.00 14.27
N VAL A 24 -12.25 -3.90 13.34
CA VAL A 24 -11.26 -4.59 12.51
C VAL A 24 -11.14 -3.89 11.16
N ALA A 25 -9.93 -3.46 10.82
CA ALA A 25 -9.59 -2.97 9.49
C ALA A 25 -9.01 -4.10 8.64
N ILE A 26 -9.55 -4.29 7.44
CA ILE A 26 -9.10 -5.30 6.48
C ILE A 26 -8.52 -4.57 5.27
N LYS A 27 -7.30 -4.96 4.87
CA LYS A 27 -6.66 -4.49 3.62
C LYS A 27 -6.20 -5.68 2.78
N CYS A 28 -5.96 -5.43 1.50
CA CYS A 28 -5.31 -6.40 0.63
C CYS A 28 -3.95 -6.84 1.21
N ASP A 29 -3.74 -8.15 1.25
CA ASP A 29 -2.54 -8.82 1.79
C ASP A 29 -1.66 -9.42 0.67
N LEU A 30 -1.98 -9.11 -0.59
CA LEU A 30 -1.35 -9.69 -1.79
C LEU A 30 -1.56 -11.20 -1.94
N CYS A 31 -2.69 -11.72 -1.43
CA CYS A 31 -3.07 -13.14 -1.51
C CYS A 31 -2.02 -14.04 -0.84
N VAL A 32 -1.61 -13.71 0.38
CA VAL A 32 -0.62 -14.48 1.12
C VAL A 32 -1.04 -15.96 1.24
N GLY A 33 -0.12 -16.87 0.94
CA GLY A 33 -0.37 -18.32 1.01
C GLY A 33 -1.09 -18.94 -0.20
N ARG A 34 -1.47 -18.15 -1.22
CA ARG A 34 -1.98 -18.69 -2.48
C ARG A 34 -0.84 -19.00 -3.45
N GLU A 35 -0.75 -20.25 -3.91
CA GLU A 35 0.32 -20.69 -4.84
C GLU A 35 0.31 -19.92 -6.17
N GLY A 36 -0.87 -19.58 -6.70
CA GLY A 36 -1.02 -18.79 -7.93
C GLY A 36 -0.71 -17.29 -7.78
N GLY A 37 -0.27 -16.83 -6.60
CA GLY A 37 -0.02 -15.42 -6.34
C GLY A 37 -1.29 -14.56 -6.32
N PRO A 38 -1.19 -13.24 -6.57
CA PRO A 38 -2.32 -12.32 -6.50
C PRO A 38 -3.44 -12.68 -7.48
N ALA A 39 -4.62 -13.04 -6.97
CA ALA A 39 -5.76 -13.42 -7.80
C ALA A 39 -6.22 -12.30 -8.73
N CYS A 40 -6.04 -11.03 -8.32
CA CYS A 40 -6.37 -9.87 -9.15
C CYS A 40 -5.47 -9.74 -10.40
N VAL A 41 -4.23 -10.21 -10.34
CA VAL A 41 -3.33 -10.26 -11.51
C VAL A 41 -3.77 -11.38 -12.45
N GLU A 42 -4.04 -12.56 -11.91
CA GLU A 42 -4.41 -13.75 -12.70
C GLU A 42 -5.73 -13.58 -13.46
N ILE A 43 -6.75 -12.96 -12.85
CA ILE A 43 -8.08 -12.88 -13.44
C ILE A 43 -8.27 -11.69 -14.40
N CYS A 44 -7.36 -10.73 -14.42
CA CYS A 44 -7.58 -9.47 -15.13
C CYS A 44 -7.46 -9.67 -16.66
N PRO A 45 -8.56 -9.61 -17.43
CA PRO A 45 -8.50 -9.85 -18.88
C PRO A 45 -7.81 -8.71 -19.65
N ALA A 46 -7.68 -7.54 -19.03
CA ALA A 46 -7.03 -6.37 -19.60
C ALA A 46 -5.54 -6.29 -19.25
N GLU A 47 -5.01 -7.26 -18.49
CA GLU A 47 -3.61 -7.29 -18.05
C GLU A 47 -3.18 -6.00 -17.33
N ALA A 48 -4.11 -5.38 -16.60
CA ALA A 48 -3.90 -4.06 -15.98
C ALA A 48 -2.97 -4.11 -14.76
N PHE A 49 -2.82 -5.27 -14.14
CA PHE A 49 -2.01 -5.46 -12.95
C PHE A 49 -0.83 -6.37 -13.26
N ILE A 50 0.34 -5.96 -12.78
CA ILE A 50 1.56 -6.76 -12.78
C ILE A 50 2.13 -6.79 -11.36
N LEU A 51 2.69 -7.93 -10.96
CA LEU A 51 3.44 -8.03 -9.72
C LEU A 51 4.86 -7.53 -9.97
N VAL A 52 5.31 -6.57 -9.18
CA VAL A 52 6.64 -5.96 -9.31
C VAL A 52 7.35 -5.98 -7.96
N GLU A 53 8.65 -6.21 -8.01
CA GLU A 53 9.55 -6.09 -6.88
C GLU A 53 10.20 -4.70 -6.83
N GLN A 54 10.79 -4.35 -5.69
CA GLN A 54 11.50 -3.08 -5.52
C GLN A 54 12.63 -2.88 -6.55
N LYS A 55 13.30 -3.97 -6.96
CA LYS A 55 14.34 -3.93 -7.99
C LYS A 55 13.80 -3.44 -9.34
N ASP A 56 12.59 -3.89 -9.70
CA ASP A 56 11.94 -3.54 -10.97
C ASP A 56 11.60 -2.05 -10.99
N ILE A 57 11.08 -1.52 -9.87
CA ILE A 57 10.80 -0.08 -9.73
C ILE A 57 12.07 0.76 -9.87
N ASN A 58 13.17 0.33 -9.25
CA ASN A 58 14.45 1.01 -9.35
C ASN A 58 14.99 0.99 -10.79
N GLU A 59 14.85 -0.13 -11.48
CA GLU A 59 15.26 -0.27 -12.86
C GLU A 59 14.40 0.59 -13.80
N ILE A 60 13.07 0.53 -13.68
CA ILE A 60 12.13 1.36 -14.44
C ILE A 60 12.47 2.84 -14.26
N SER A 61 12.75 3.26 -13.02
CA SER A 61 13.11 4.65 -12.70
C SER A 61 14.44 5.05 -13.36
N LYS A 62 15.46 4.19 -13.32
CA LYS A 62 16.75 4.42 -13.99
C LYS A 62 16.57 4.48 -15.51
N ASN A 63 15.82 3.56 -16.08
CA ASN A 63 15.60 3.48 -17.52
C ASN A 63 14.82 4.70 -18.02
N LYS A 64 13.81 5.18 -17.28
CA LYS A 64 13.11 6.43 -17.59
C LYS A 64 14.06 7.64 -17.63
N ARG A 65 14.99 7.75 -16.67
CA ARG A 65 16.00 8.83 -16.66
C ARG A 65 16.91 8.77 -17.88
N LYS A 66 17.43 7.58 -18.21
CA LYS A 66 18.27 7.37 -19.40
C LYS A 66 17.52 7.67 -20.69
N ALA A 67 16.29 7.16 -20.82
CA ALA A 67 15.44 7.40 -21.97
C ALA A 67 15.17 8.89 -22.16
N SER A 68 14.93 9.65 -21.10
CA SER A 68 14.75 11.11 -21.18
C SER A 68 15.97 11.83 -21.77
N THR A 69 17.19 11.38 -21.47
CA THR A 69 18.41 11.99 -22.04
C THR A 69 18.62 11.61 -23.51
N LEU A 70 18.25 10.39 -23.90
CA LEU A 70 18.37 9.89 -25.27
C LEU A 70 17.26 10.41 -26.20
N ARG A 71 16.15 10.90 -25.63
CA ARG A 71 14.97 11.41 -26.36
C ARG A 71 15.12 12.89 -26.75
N THR A 72 16.34 13.32 -27.06
CA THR A 72 16.66 14.66 -27.58
C THR A 72 17.27 14.52 -28.97
N VAL A 73 16.41 14.50 -30.00
CA VAL A 73 16.37 15.34 -31.23
C VAL A 73 15.16 14.89 -32.06
#